data_AF-A0A9D5HI28-F1
#
_entry.id   AF-A0A9D5HI28-F1
#
_cell.length_a   1.000
_cell.length_b   1.000
_cell.length_c   1.000
_cell.angle_alpha   90.00
_cell.angle_beta   90.00
_cell.angle_gamma   90.00
#
_symmetry.space_group_name_H-M   'P 1'
#
loop_
_entity.id
_entity.type
_entity.pdbx_description
1 polymer ?
#
loop_
_entity_poly.entity_id
_entity_poly.type
_entity_poly.pdbx_seq_one_letter_code
_entity_poly.pdbx_strand_id
1 'polypeptide(L)'
;MASCALGGGCPSDYVAIAISVLAITLLFARAAFPFLVHRDTNAKSSGFWLVIIQVIGSFNLLLSLVMSINFLGWNKQKIWHSCYIWAVWVEGPFGFGLLLSCRITQAFKLYHMFVKRRFPPVRSRVLLPLIILPWIGGAAFIHINKPLNHQCHMQSQWVIPVVCIHGFYIAILIGVTWAVRHIEFKFHEFKDLLLGIIVSSIAVGLWIAAYILNDVHEDIHWVQVASRFFLLVTASIMVLVFFSMSVSQPLLSQISLRRRDLEFPTMGQALGIHDTGVFMQAATESTDLSQPLDKLLLDKRFRLSFMAFADSCLAGESIHFYDEVCELSKIPTADPVKRVYMARHIIEKYILSGAEMEVNISHRTRQEILNTLDLAHPDLFNHAINELIHLMKTNLVNDYWSSVYSVRFKEESLRQSDGYKLEHMVWDFSPRLSSVQCSDDPFQQEHMNRCNSSRRSNVLDLDSR
;
A
#
# COMPACT_ATOMS: atom_id res chain seq x y z
N MET A 1 -13.02 -20.65 44.18
CA MET A 1 -12.28 -20.90 42.92
C MET A 1 -12.99 -21.92 42.02
N ALA A 2 -13.38 -23.12 42.52
CA ALA A 2 -14.05 -24.14 41.70
C ALA A 2 -15.34 -23.67 40.98
N SER A 3 -16.18 -22.86 41.62
CA SER A 3 -17.43 -22.38 41.01
C SER A 3 -17.23 -21.40 39.83
N CYS A 4 -16.17 -20.59 39.82
CA CYS A 4 -15.93 -19.63 38.73
C CYS A 4 -15.15 -20.27 37.55
N ALA A 5 -14.46 -21.38 37.79
CA ALA A 5 -13.80 -22.15 36.74
C ALA A 5 -14.84 -22.73 35.77
N LEU A 6 -15.91 -23.33 36.30
CA LEU A 6 -17.00 -23.93 35.50
C LEU A 6 -18.05 -22.90 35.05
N GLY A 7 -18.42 -21.96 35.93
CA GLY A 7 -19.50 -21.00 35.67
C GLY A 7 -19.06 -19.68 35.01
N GLY A 8 -17.76 -19.44 34.86
CA GLY A 8 -17.22 -18.17 34.40
C GLY A 8 -17.19 -17.07 35.46
N GLY A 9 -16.71 -15.89 35.08
CA GLY A 9 -16.67 -14.70 35.95
C GLY A 9 -15.56 -14.71 37.00
N CYS A 10 -14.44 -15.40 36.76
CA CYS A 10 -13.25 -15.21 37.58
C CYS A 10 -12.62 -13.83 37.31
N PRO A 11 -11.84 -13.24 38.24
CA PRO A 11 -11.19 -11.94 38.04
C PRO A 11 -10.34 -11.85 36.76
N SER A 12 -9.64 -12.94 36.40
CA SER A 12 -8.87 -13.05 35.15
C SER A 12 -9.74 -12.89 33.90
N ASP A 13 -10.98 -13.37 33.94
CA ASP A 13 -11.90 -13.32 32.80
C ASP A 13 -12.29 -11.88 32.47
N TYR A 14 -12.58 -11.08 33.51
CA TYR A 14 -12.88 -9.66 33.36
C TYR A 14 -11.67 -8.87 32.85
N VAL A 15 -10.46 -9.22 33.29
CA VAL A 15 -9.23 -8.62 32.76
C VAL A 15 -9.06 -8.95 31.28
N ALA A 16 -9.26 -10.21 30.88
CA ALA A 16 -9.16 -10.61 29.48
C ALA A 16 -10.24 -9.95 28.61
N ILE A 17 -11.48 -9.83 29.11
CA ILE A 17 -12.55 -9.08 28.45
C ILE A 17 -12.15 -7.62 28.29
N ALA A 18 -11.61 -6.98 29.33
CA ALA A 18 -11.19 -5.58 29.26
C ALA A 18 -10.10 -5.37 28.21
N ILE A 19 -9.11 -6.27 28.12
CA ILE A 19 -8.08 -6.27 27.07
C ILE A 19 -8.73 -6.42 25.68
N SER A 20 -9.70 -7.32 25.54
CA SER A 20 -10.42 -7.54 24.28
C SER A 20 -11.23 -6.31 23.86
N VAL A 21 -11.95 -5.67 24.79
CA VAL A 21 -12.70 -4.43 24.55
C VAL A 21 -11.75 -3.29 24.16
N LEU A 22 -10.61 -3.16 24.85
CA LEU A 22 -9.58 -2.18 24.50
C LEU A 22 -9.05 -2.45 23.08
N ALA A 23 -8.76 -3.70 22.74
CA ALA A 23 -8.31 -4.08 21.41
C ALA A 23 -9.35 -3.68 20.34
N ILE A 24 -10.62 -4.03 20.53
CA ILE A 24 -11.72 -3.65 19.63
C ILE A 24 -11.85 -2.12 19.50
N THR A 25 -11.74 -1.40 20.61
CA THR A 25 -11.80 0.07 20.62
C THR A 25 -10.66 0.66 19.80
N LEU A 26 -9.43 0.15 19.97
CA LEU A 26 -8.27 0.55 19.18
C LEU A 26 -8.44 0.24 17.69
N LEU A 27 -9.04 -0.91 17.34
CA LEU A 27 -9.35 -1.26 15.95
C LEU A 27 -10.31 -0.24 15.33
N PHE A 28 -11.43 0.05 15.99
CA PHE A 28 -12.41 0.99 15.48
C PHE A 28 -11.84 2.41 15.40
N ALA A 29 -11.12 2.86 16.44
CA ALA A 29 -10.46 4.16 16.43
C ALA A 29 -9.51 4.29 15.24
N ARG A 30 -8.66 3.28 15.00
CA ARG A 30 -7.73 3.29 13.86
C ARG A 30 -8.43 3.12 12.50
N ALA A 31 -9.54 2.39 12.43
CA ALA A 31 -10.32 2.24 11.21
C ALA A 31 -11.09 3.53 10.85
N ALA A 32 -11.55 4.28 11.86
CA ALA A 32 -12.29 5.53 11.69
C ALA A 32 -11.35 6.73 11.48
N PHE A 33 -10.12 6.68 11.98
CA PHE A 33 -9.15 7.79 11.89
C PHE A 33 -8.97 8.35 10.46
N PRO A 34 -8.84 7.55 9.39
CA PRO A 34 -8.75 8.06 8.02
C PRO A 34 -9.98 8.85 7.58
N PHE A 35 -11.18 8.45 8.00
CA PHE A 35 -12.45 9.10 7.65
C PHE A 35 -12.66 10.40 8.40
N LEU A 36 -12.23 10.46 9.65
CA LEU A 36 -12.37 11.66 10.49
C LEU A 36 -11.38 12.76 10.08
N VAL A 37 -10.18 12.39 9.63
CA VAL A 37 -9.15 13.36 9.23
C VAL A 37 -9.34 13.84 7.78
N HIS A 38 -9.86 13.00 6.87
CA HIS A 38 -9.98 13.33 5.45
C HIS A 38 -11.42 13.17 4.95
N ARG A 39 -12.17 14.28 4.98
CA ARG A 39 -13.60 14.38 4.62
C ARG A 39 -13.92 13.96 3.16
N ASP A 40 -12.93 13.88 2.27
CA ASP A 40 -13.11 13.69 0.81
C ASP A 40 -12.38 12.48 0.22
N THR A 41 -12.16 11.39 0.98
CA THR A 41 -11.59 10.19 0.35
C THR A 41 -12.66 9.47 -0.48
N ASN A 42 -12.53 9.56 -1.81
CA ASN A 42 -13.30 8.75 -2.78
C ASN A 42 -13.25 7.27 -2.36
N ALA A 43 -14.31 6.81 -1.69
CA ALA A 43 -14.45 5.48 -1.07
C ALA A 43 -14.53 4.31 -2.09
N LYS A 44 -14.11 4.55 -3.33
CA LYS A 44 -14.23 3.62 -4.47
C LYS A 44 -13.01 2.70 -4.66
N SER A 45 -11.96 2.83 -3.84
CA SER A 45 -10.79 1.94 -3.93
C SER A 45 -11.15 0.50 -3.54
N SER A 46 -10.84 -0.46 -4.41
CA SER A 46 -11.12 -1.90 -4.23
C SER A 46 -10.46 -2.53 -2.99
N GLY A 47 -9.48 -1.84 -2.37
CA GLY A 47 -8.84 -2.26 -1.13
C GLY A 47 -9.65 -1.96 0.13
N PHE A 48 -10.50 -0.92 0.12
CA PHE A 48 -11.25 -0.47 1.30
C PHE A 48 -12.20 -1.54 1.83
N TRP A 49 -12.86 -2.26 0.93
CA TRP A 49 -13.81 -3.31 1.29
C TRP A 49 -13.18 -4.47 2.08
N LEU A 50 -11.92 -4.82 1.79
CA LEU A 50 -11.20 -5.85 2.54
C LEU A 50 -10.91 -5.43 3.98
N VAL A 51 -10.61 -4.15 4.21
CA VAL A 51 -10.37 -3.61 5.56
C VAL A 51 -11.64 -3.68 6.40
N ILE A 52 -12.79 -3.29 5.85
CA ILE A 52 -14.09 -3.40 6.55
C ILE A 52 -14.37 -4.86 6.94
N ILE A 53 -14.24 -5.78 6.00
CA ILE A 53 -14.48 -7.21 6.25
C ILE A 53 -13.56 -7.74 7.34
N GLN A 54 -12.31 -7.29 7.36
CA GLN A 54 -11.36 -7.72 8.38
C GLN A 54 -11.69 -7.16 9.76
N VAL A 55 -12.20 -5.93 9.87
CA VAL A 55 -12.72 -5.39 11.14
C VAL A 55 -13.91 -6.22 11.61
N ILE A 56 -14.83 -6.58 10.72
CA ILE A 56 -15.98 -7.44 11.04
C ILE A 56 -15.50 -8.81 11.52
N GLY A 57 -14.56 -9.45 10.82
CA GLY A 57 -14.00 -10.73 11.23
C GLY A 57 -13.25 -10.68 12.56
N SER A 58 -12.56 -9.58 12.82
CA SER A 58 -11.85 -9.34 14.08
C SER A 58 -12.82 -9.22 15.25
N PHE A 59 -13.89 -8.43 15.08
CA PHE A 59 -14.93 -8.28 16.08
C PHE A 59 -15.63 -9.62 16.36
N ASN A 60 -16.02 -10.33 15.29
CA ASN A 60 -16.68 -11.63 15.39
C ASN A 60 -15.84 -12.66 16.14
N LEU A 61 -14.52 -12.75 15.86
CA LEU A 61 -13.65 -13.70 16.53
C LEU A 61 -13.53 -13.42 18.04
N LEU A 62 -13.36 -12.16 18.44
CA LEU A 62 -13.25 -11.82 19.86
C LEU A 62 -14.58 -12.03 20.58
N LEU A 63 -15.68 -11.62 19.94
CA LEU A 63 -17.02 -11.83 20.49
C LEU A 63 -17.34 -13.33 20.60
N SER A 64 -16.98 -14.14 19.61
CA SER A 64 -17.25 -15.59 19.64
C SER A 64 -16.54 -16.27 20.79
N LEU A 65 -15.26 -15.95 21.04
CA LEU A 65 -14.49 -16.54 22.15
C LEU A 65 -15.10 -16.17 23.52
N VAL A 66 -15.52 -14.92 23.71
CA VAL A 66 -16.19 -14.49 24.95
C VAL A 66 -17.51 -15.26 25.14
N MET A 67 -18.25 -15.48 24.05
CA MET A 67 -19.53 -16.15 24.09
C MET A 67 -19.43 -17.68 24.21
N SER A 68 -18.42 -18.33 23.62
CA SER A 68 -18.25 -19.78 23.58
C SER A 68 -17.51 -20.36 24.80
N ILE A 69 -16.56 -19.62 25.40
CA ILE A 69 -15.68 -20.13 26.47
C ILE A 69 -16.12 -19.69 27.88
N ASN A 70 -17.44 -19.50 28.09
CA ASN A 70 -18.05 -19.20 29.40
C ASN A 70 -17.32 -18.12 30.22
N PHE A 71 -16.96 -16.99 29.60
CA PHE A 71 -16.35 -15.87 30.33
C PHE A 71 -17.33 -15.14 31.26
N LEU A 72 -18.60 -15.04 30.85
CA LEU A 72 -19.66 -14.33 31.57
C LEU A 72 -20.53 -15.30 32.36
N GLY A 73 -20.65 -15.10 33.68
CA GLY A 73 -21.44 -15.93 34.59
C GLY A 73 -22.95 -15.64 34.60
N TRP A 74 -23.50 -14.98 33.57
CA TRP A 74 -24.93 -14.68 33.50
C TRP A 74 -25.71 -15.75 32.75
N ASN A 75 -26.98 -15.92 33.13
CA ASN A 75 -27.91 -16.82 32.49
C ASN A 75 -28.24 -16.29 31.08
N LYS A 76 -27.50 -16.76 30.07
CA LYS A 76 -27.59 -16.30 28.67
C LYS A 76 -28.99 -16.59 28.11
N GLN A 77 -29.65 -15.61 27.48
CA GLN A 77 -30.89 -15.83 26.71
C GLN A 77 -30.71 -16.94 25.64
N LYS A 78 -31.79 -17.63 25.23
CA LYS A 78 -31.74 -18.85 24.37
C LYS A 78 -30.83 -18.76 23.13
N ILE A 79 -30.78 -17.62 22.44
CA ILE A 79 -29.92 -17.42 21.24
C ILE A 79 -28.45 -17.28 21.62
N TRP A 80 -28.17 -16.62 22.74
CA TRP A 80 -26.82 -16.41 23.29
C TRP A 80 -26.21 -17.65 23.91
N HIS A 81 -26.98 -18.73 24.07
CA HIS A 81 -26.54 -20.01 24.63
C HIS A 81 -26.13 -21.05 23.56
N SER A 82 -26.32 -20.74 22.26
CA SER A 82 -26.02 -21.72 21.20
C SER A 82 -24.52 -21.83 20.94
N CYS A 83 -23.92 -22.92 21.45
CA CYS A 83 -22.53 -23.28 21.17
C CYS A 83 -22.24 -23.35 19.66
N TYR A 84 -23.17 -23.87 18.86
CA TYR A 84 -22.99 -23.99 17.41
C TYR A 84 -22.88 -22.64 16.72
N ILE A 85 -23.69 -21.65 17.14
CA ILE A 85 -23.62 -20.32 16.54
C ILE A 85 -22.25 -19.70 16.84
N TRP A 86 -21.84 -19.68 18.11
CA TRP A 86 -20.63 -18.96 18.51
C TRP A 86 -19.34 -19.73 18.20
N ALA A 87 -19.22 -20.99 18.63
CA ALA A 87 -17.99 -21.78 18.49
C ALA A 87 -17.77 -22.35 17.08
N VAL A 88 -18.85 -22.56 16.30
CA VAL A 88 -18.72 -23.17 14.95
C VAL A 88 -18.86 -22.13 13.84
N TRP A 89 -19.92 -21.31 13.86
CA TRP A 89 -20.19 -20.35 12.77
C TRP A 89 -19.46 -19.02 12.94
N VAL A 90 -19.54 -18.38 14.12
CA VAL A 90 -18.96 -17.05 14.31
C VAL A 90 -17.44 -17.15 14.49
N GLU A 91 -16.94 -18.10 15.28
CA GLU A 91 -15.49 -18.31 15.51
C GLU A 91 -14.76 -18.77 14.24
N GLY A 92 -15.35 -19.76 13.54
CA GLY A 92 -14.78 -20.35 12.33
C GLY A 92 -14.90 -19.45 11.09
N PRO A 93 -15.93 -19.64 10.24
CA PRO A 93 -16.03 -18.94 8.96
C PRO A 93 -16.09 -17.43 9.09
N PHE A 94 -16.83 -16.87 10.05
CA PHE A 94 -17.00 -15.41 10.16
C PHE A 94 -15.96 -14.71 11.03
N GLY A 95 -15.07 -15.47 11.68
CA GLY A 95 -14.02 -14.99 12.56
C GLY A 95 -12.66 -15.29 11.96
N PHE A 96 -12.01 -16.35 12.46
CA PHE A 96 -10.65 -16.73 12.06
C PHE A 96 -10.53 -17.03 10.57
N GLY A 97 -11.48 -17.81 10.02
CA GLY A 97 -11.53 -18.17 8.61
C GLY A 97 -11.63 -16.95 7.71
N LEU A 98 -12.44 -15.96 8.08
CA LEU A 98 -12.57 -14.69 7.34
C LEU A 98 -11.27 -13.89 7.36
N LEU A 99 -10.62 -13.78 8.53
CA LEU A 99 -9.34 -13.07 8.68
C LEU A 99 -8.25 -13.70 7.81
N LEU A 100 -8.13 -15.02 7.84
CA LEU A 100 -7.11 -15.75 7.07
C LEU A 100 -7.42 -15.73 5.57
N SER A 101 -8.69 -15.83 5.18
CA SER A 101 -9.13 -15.72 3.79
C SER A 101 -8.85 -14.34 3.19
N CYS A 102 -9.02 -13.27 3.98
CA CYS A 102 -8.62 -11.91 3.61
C CYS A 102 -7.10 -11.84 3.34
N ARG A 103 -6.27 -12.52 4.15
CA ARG A 103 -4.82 -12.58 3.93
C ARG A 103 -4.42 -13.34 2.69
N ILE A 104 -5.05 -14.48 2.44
CA ILE A 104 -4.78 -15.24 1.21
C ILE A 104 -5.15 -14.40 0.00
N THR A 105 -6.27 -13.67 0.06
CA THR A 105 -6.69 -12.75 -1.00
C THR A 105 -5.67 -11.62 -1.21
N GLN A 106 -5.11 -11.05 -0.15
CA GLN A 106 -4.04 -10.03 -0.25
C GLN A 106 -2.76 -10.62 -0.83
N ALA A 107 -2.28 -11.74 -0.31
CA ALA A 107 -1.08 -12.42 -0.80
C ALA A 107 -1.22 -12.82 -2.28
N PHE A 108 -2.39 -13.30 -2.69
CA PHE A 108 -2.69 -13.62 -4.09
C PHE A 108 -2.63 -12.40 -5.01
N LYS A 109 -3.16 -11.25 -4.56
CA LYS A 109 -3.03 -9.98 -5.31
C LYS A 109 -1.57 -9.58 -5.48
N LEU A 110 -0.77 -9.65 -4.41
CA LEU A 110 0.66 -9.31 -4.44
C LEU A 110 1.42 -10.27 -5.37
N TYR A 111 1.15 -11.57 -5.29
CA TYR A 111 1.75 -12.56 -6.18
C TYR A 111 1.48 -12.25 -7.66
N HIS A 112 0.23 -11.96 -8.01
CA HIS A 112 -0.10 -11.61 -9.39
C HIS A 112 0.57 -10.33 -9.87
N MET A 113 0.64 -9.33 -9.00
CA MET A 113 1.21 -8.03 -9.32
C MET A 113 2.73 -8.06 -9.46
N PHE A 114 3.43 -8.78 -8.57
CA PHE A 114 4.90 -8.76 -8.56
C PHE A 114 5.53 -9.93 -9.31
N VAL A 115 4.97 -11.13 -9.19
CA VAL A 115 5.55 -12.32 -9.85
C VAL A 115 5.03 -12.43 -11.27
N LYS A 116 3.71 -12.35 -11.45
CA LYS A 116 3.11 -12.46 -12.78
C LYS A 116 2.97 -11.13 -13.52
N ARG A 117 3.35 -10.01 -12.88
CA ARG A 117 3.28 -8.65 -13.45
C ARG A 117 1.94 -8.32 -14.11
N ARG A 118 0.84 -8.85 -13.59
CA ARG A 118 -0.49 -8.70 -14.20
C ARG A 118 -1.54 -8.40 -13.17
N PHE A 119 -2.68 -7.89 -13.62
CA PHE A 119 -3.84 -7.80 -12.75
C PHE A 119 -4.27 -9.19 -12.26
N PRO A 120 -4.76 -9.30 -11.01
CA PRO A 120 -5.35 -10.54 -10.55
C PRO A 120 -6.55 -10.88 -11.44
N PRO A 121 -6.62 -12.09 -12.02
CA PRO A 121 -7.66 -12.47 -12.97
C PRO A 121 -9.05 -12.50 -12.32
N VAL A 122 -9.10 -12.62 -10.99
CA VAL A 122 -10.32 -12.67 -10.21
C VAL A 122 -10.37 -11.45 -9.29
N ARG A 123 -11.48 -10.70 -9.34
CA ARG A 123 -11.72 -9.57 -8.43
C ARG A 123 -11.81 -10.08 -6.99
N SER A 124 -11.35 -9.29 -6.01
CA SER A 124 -11.39 -9.72 -4.59
C SER A 124 -12.78 -10.03 -4.07
N ARG A 125 -13.82 -9.38 -4.60
CA ARG A 125 -15.23 -9.64 -4.24
C ARG A 125 -15.69 -11.05 -4.62
N VAL A 126 -15.06 -11.69 -5.61
CA VAL A 126 -15.37 -13.05 -6.04
C VAL A 126 -14.40 -14.05 -5.41
N LEU A 127 -13.11 -13.70 -5.33
CA LEU A 127 -12.08 -14.58 -4.77
C LEU A 127 -12.29 -14.84 -3.28
N LEU A 128 -12.67 -13.83 -2.50
CA LEU A 128 -12.82 -13.97 -1.05
C LEU A 128 -13.93 -14.97 -0.67
N PRO A 129 -15.17 -14.87 -1.20
CA PRO A 129 -16.19 -15.89 -0.98
C PRO A 129 -15.74 -17.29 -1.42
N LEU A 130 -15.01 -17.41 -2.53
CA LEU A 130 -14.53 -18.71 -2.99
C LEU A 130 -13.55 -19.34 -1.99
N ILE A 131 -12.66 -18.55 -1.41
CA ILE A 131 -11.73 -18.99 -0.37
C ILE A 131 -12.45 -19.28 0.95
N ILE A 132 -13.60 -18.67 1.25
CA ILE A 132 -14.32 -18.93 2.50
C ILE A 132 -15.22 -20.18 2.45
N LEU A 133 -15.56 -20.67 1.25
CA LEU A 133 -16.47 -21.82 1.07
C LEU A 133 -16.06 -23.08 1.86
N PRO A 134 -14.79 -23.50 1.92
CA PRO A 134 -14.39 -24.66 2.73
C PRO A 134 -14.73 -24.50 4.22
N TRP A 135 -14.62 -23.29 4.77
CA TRP A 135 -15.02 -23.00 6.15
C TRP A 135 -16.53 -23.12 6.36
N ILE A 136 -17.32 -22.58 5.42
CA ILE A 136 -18.78 -22.67 5.47
C ILE A 136 -19.23 -24.14 5.38
N GLY A 137 -18.65 -24.90 4.45
CA GLY A 137 -18.92 -26.32 4.29
C GLY A 137 -18.57 -27.12 5.54
N GLY A 138 -17.39 -26.88 6.12
CA GLY A 138 -16.97 -27.51 7.38
C GLY A 138 -17.90 -27.17 8.55
N ALA A 139 -18.28 -25.90 8.70
CA ALA A 139 -19.22 -25.46 9.74
C ALA A 139 -20.61 -26.10 9.58
N ALA A 140 -21.12 -26.20 8.35
CA ALA A 140 -22.38 -26.86 8.07
C ALA A 140 -22.33 -28.36 8.41
N PHE A 141 -21.25 -29.05 8.03
CA PHE A 141 -21.06 -30.46 8.33
C PHE A 141 -21.00 -30.74 9.84
N ILE A 142 -20.27 -29.90 10.59
CA ILE A 142 -20.23 -29.97 12.06
C ILE A 142 -21.62 -29.74 12.66
N HIS A 143 -22.34 -28.74 12.17
CA HIS A 143 -23.67 -28.42 12.70
C HIS A 143 -24.70 -29.54 12.44
N ILE A 144 -24.62 -30.23 11.30
CA ILE A 144 -25.49 -31.37 10.99
C ILE A 144 -25.24 -32.54 11.94
N ASN A 145 -23.97 -32.87 12.18
CA ASN A 145 -23.59 -34.02 13.01
C ASN A 145 -23.68 -33.75 14.52
N LYS A 146 -23.82 -32.47 14.92
CA LYS A 146 -23.98 -32.02 16.30
C LYS A 146 -23.01 -32.65 17.33
N PRO A 147 -21.68 -32.52 17.16
CA PRO A 147 -20.70 -33.13 18.06
C PRO A 147 -20.33 -32.30 19.30
N LEU A 148 -20.91 -31.11 19.50
CA LEU A 148 -20.59 -30.25 20.65
C LEU A 148 -21.41 -30.62 21.89
N ASN A 149 -20.75 -30.65 23.04
CA ASN A 149 -21.38 -30.83 24.35
C ASN A 149 -21.93 -29.49 24.91
N HIS A 150 -22.62 -29.54 26.05
CA HIS A 150 -23.19 -28.38 26.75
C HIS A 150 -22.17 -27.31 27.19
N GLN A 151 -20.89 -27.69 27.29
CA GLN A 151 -19.77 -26.78 27.58
C GLN A 151 -19.10 -26.23 26.30
N CYS A 152 -19.73 -26.42 25.13
CA CYS A 152 -19.19 -26.11 23.82
C CYS A 152 -17.88 -26.85 23.47
N HIS A 153 -17.51 -27.88 24.24
CA HIS A 153 -16.36 -28.73 23.96
C HIS A 153 -16.70 -29.74 22.85
N MET A 154 -15.75 -29.96 21.95
CA MET A 154 -15.90 -30.81 20.78
C MET A 154 -15.00 -32.04 20.96
N GLN A 155 -15.50 -33.23 20.64
CA GLN A 155 -14.72 -34.46 20.80
C GLN A 155 -13.51 -34.50 19.84
N SER A 156 -12.40 -35.09 20.29
CA SER A 156 -11.10 -35.12 19.57
C SER A 156 -11.20 -35.53 18.09
N GLN A 157 -12.04 -36.52 17.77
CA GLN A 157 -12.28 -36.97 16.38
C GLN A 157 -12.77 -35.85 15.42
N TRP A 158 -13.48 -34.85 15.94
CA TRP A 158 -14.00 -33.71 15.18
C TRP A 158 -13.05 -32.51 15.19
N VAL A 159 -12.20 -32.41 16.20
CA VAL A 159 -11.19 -31.35 16.32
C VAL A 159 -10.06 -31.53 15.32
N ILE A 160 -9.66 -32.78 15.03
CA ILE A 160 -8.61 -33.09 14.06
C ILE A 160 -8.90 -32.47 12.67
N PRO A 161 -10.07 -32.70 12.03
CA PRO A 161 -10.42 -32.03 10.77
C PRO A 161 -10.38 -30.51 10.85
N VAL A 162 -10.82 -29.91 11.96
CA VAL A 162 -10.80 -28.45 12.15
C VAL A 162 -9.37 -27.93 12.17
N VAL A 163 -8.47 -28.59 12.90
CA VAL A 163 -7.04 -28.26 12.93
C VAL A 163 -6.40 -28.43 11.55
N CYS A 164 -6.76 -29.48 10.80
CA CYS A 164 -6.29 -29.68 9.43
C CYS A 164 -6.70 -28.53 8.51
N ILE A 165 -7.94 -28.03 8.62
CA ILE A 165 -8.40 -26.86 7.85
C ILE A 165 -7.58 -25.62 8.21
N HIS A 166 -7.36 -25.34 9.49
CA HIS A 166 -6.52 -24.20 9.92
C HIS A 166 -5.10 -24.31 9.36
N GLY A 167 -4.47 -25.48 9.49
CA GLY A 167 -3.12 -25.76 8.98
C GLY A 167 -3.02 -25.61 7.46
N PHE A 168 -4.02 -26.08 6.72
CA PHE A 168 -4.07 -25.96 5.27
C PHE A 168 -4.07 -24.50 4.79
N TYR A 169 -4.83 -23.61 5.45
CA TYR A 169 -4.84 -22.19 5.08
C TYR A 169 -3.52 -21.49 5.40
N ILE A 170 -2.88 -21.85 6.52
CA ILE A 170 -1.53 -21.35 6.84
C ILE A 170 -0.52 -21.83 5.80
N ALA A 171 -0.60 -23.10 5.37
CA ALA A 171 0.26 -23.65 4.33
C ALA A 171 0.07 -22.93 2.98
N ILE A 172 -1.17 -22.61 2.60
CA ILE A 172 -1.44 -21.78 1.40
C ILE A 172 -0.76 -20.41 1.53
N LEU A 173 -0.89 -19.74 2.68
CA LEU A 173 -0.25 -18.45 2.91
C LEU A 173 1.27 -18.53 2.79
N ILE A 174 1.88 -19.57 3.37
CA ILE A 174 3.32 -19.82 3.25
C ILE A 174 3.69 -20.02 1.78
N GLY A 175 2.97 -20.87 1.04
CA GLY A 175 3.26 -21.16 -0.37
C GLY A 175 3.19 -19.92 -1.25
N VAL A 176 2.14 -19.11 -1.12
CA VAL A 176 1.98 -17.87 -1.89
C VAL A 176 3.05 -16.84 -1.50
N THR A 177 3.34 -16.69 -0.21
CA THR A 177 4.35 -15.74 0.28
C THR A 177 5.76 -16.16 -0.14
N TRP A 178 6.07 -17.46 -0.10
CA TRP A 178 7.36 -18.00 -0.51
C TRP A 178 7.61 -17.82 -2.00
N ALA A 179 6.59 -17.95 -2.85
CA ALA A 179 6.69 -17.68 -4.28
C ALA A 179 7.07 -16.22 -4.59
N VAL A 180 6.87 -15.32 -3.63
CA VAL A 180 7.11 -13.88 -3.75
C VAL A 180 8.49 -13.48 -3.18
N ARG A 181 9.20 -14.38 -2.46
CA ARG A 181 10.43 -14.09 -1.68
C ARG A 181 11.61 -13.46 -2.45
N HIS A 182 11.69 -13.73 -3.76
CA HIS A 182 12.85 -13.37 -4.59
C HIS A 182 12.77 -11.97 -5.19
N ILE A 183 11.66 -11.28 -4.96
CA ILE A 183 11.51 -9.88 -5.37
C ILE A 183 12.15 -9.03 -4.27
N GLU A 184 13.13 -8.20 -4.63
CA GLU A 184 13.72 -7.22 -3.72
C GLU A 184 12.65 -6.20 -3.33
N PHE A 185 11.93 -6.49 -2.23
CA PHE A 185 10.94 -5.57 -1.71
C PHE A 185 11.63 -4.39 -1.06
N LYS A 186 11.57 -3.24 -1.72
CA LYS A 186 11.79 -1.94 -1.07
C LYS A 186 10.68 -1.57 -0.09
N PHE A 187 9.63 -2.38 0.03
CA PHE A 187 8.40 -2.14 0.80
C PHE A 187 8.24 -3.10 2.00
N HIS A 188 7.57 -2.63 3.06
CA HIS A 188 7.31 -3.41 4.30
C HIS A 188 6.28 -4.54 4.15
N GLU A 189 5.66 -4.68 2.97
CA GLU A 189 4.50 -5.56 2.73
C GLU A 189 4.82 -7.05 2.87
N PHE A 190 5.98 -7.47 2.38
CA PHE A 190 6.43 -8.86 2.54
C PHE A 190 6.72 -9.18 4.02
N LYS A 191 7.29 -8.22 4.77
CA LYS A 191 7.53 -8.37 6.21
C LYS A 191 6.21 -8.45 6.97
N ASP A 192 5.20 -7.69 6.57
CA ASP A 192 3.85 -7.74 7.13
C ASP A 192 3.17 -9.09 6.86
N LEU A 193 3.29 -9.63 5.65
CA LEU A 193 2.78 -10.98 5.33
C LEU A 193 3.49 -12.07 6.15
N LEU A 194 4.82 -11.99 6.27
CA LEU A 194 5.60 -12.94 7.06
C LEU A 194 5.22 -12.88 8.55
N LEU A 195 5.11 -11.68 9.11
CA LEU A 195 4.68 -11.49 10.49
C LEU A 195 3.23 -11.98 10.68
N GLY A 196 2.36 -11.82 9.68
CA GLY A 196 1.01 -12.39 9.68
C GLY A 196 1.02 -13.92 9.75
N ILE A 197 1.89 -14.58 8.99
CA ILE A 197 2.08 -16.04 9.04
C ILE A 197 2.58 -16.49 10.41
N ILE A 198 3.58 -15.78 10.97
CA ILE A 198 4.15 -16.09 12.28
C ILE A 198 3.06 -16.00 13.35
N VAL A 199 2.33 -14.89 13.40
CA VAL A 199 1.30 -14.67 14.42
C VAL A 199 0.13 -15.64 14.26
N SER A 200 -0.29 -15.97 13.02
CA SER A 200 -1.32 -16.99 12.77
C SER A 200 -0.88 -18.38 13.24
N SER A 201 0.37 -18.76 12.95
CA SER A 201 0.93 -20.04 13.37
C SER A 201 1.01 -20.16 14.89
N ILE A 202 1.46 -19.09 15.56
CA ILE A 202 1.52 -19.03 17.03
C ILE A 202 0.11 -19.11 17.63
N ALA A 203 -0.87 -18.39 17.08
CA ALA A 203 -2.24 -18.42 17.57
C ALA A 203 -2.87 -19.82 17.46
N VAL A 204 -2.71 -20.50 16.32
CA VAL A 204 -3.18 -21.88 16.15
C VAL A 204 -2.45 -22.84 17.08
N GLY A 205 -1.13 -22.69 17.24
CA GLY A 205 -0.34 -23.51 18.17
C GLY A 205 -0.78 -23.35 19.62
N LEU A 206 -1.03 -22.12 20.07
CA LEU A 206 -1.55 -21.83 21.40
C LEU A 206 -2.98 -22.34 21.59
N TRP A 207 -3.82 -22.28 20.55
CA TRP A 207 -5.16 -22.86 20.58
C TRP A 207 -5.12 -24.39 20.74
N ILE A 208 -4.26 -25.07 19.99
CA ILE A 208 -4.06 -26.52 20.12
C ILE A 208 -3.53 -26.86 21.51
N ALA A 209 -2.54 -26.13 22.01
CA ALA A 209 -1.99 -26.35 23.34
C ALA A 209 -3.06 -26.15 24.43
N ALA A 210 -3.86 -25.09 24.33
CA ALA A 210 -4.98 -24.81 25.22
C ALA A 210 -6.04 -25.92 25.19
N TYR A 211 -6.36 -26.45 24.01
CA TYR A 211 -7.28 -27.57 23.83
C TYR A 211 -6.75 -28.84 24.51
N ILE A 212 -5.51 -29.26 24.19
CA ILE A 212 -4.90 -30.47 24.77
C ILE A 212 -4.77 -30.35 26.28
N LEU A 213 -4.38 -29.17 26.78
CA LEU A 213 -4.19 -28.97 28.21
C LEU A 213 -5.51 -29.04 28.97
N ASN A 214 -6.61 -28.55 28.38
CA ASN A 214 -7.95 -28.68 28.95
C ASN A 214 -8.49 -30.12 28.86
N ASP A 215 -8.20 -30.85 27.79
CA ASP A 215 -8.63 -32.25 27.58
C ASP A 215 -7.88 -33.23 28.51
N VAL A 216 -6.58 -33.02 28.75
CA VAL A 216 -5.78 -33.88 29.63
C VAL A 216 -5.98 -33.58 31.11
N HIS A 217 -6.23 -32.32 31.47
CA HIS A 217 -6.33 -31.88 32.87
C HIS A 217 -7.73 -31.32 33.20
N GLU A 218 -8.78 -32.05 32.84
CA GLU A 218 -10.18 -31.65 33.12
C GLU A 218 -10.43 -31.39 34.61
N ASP A 219 -9.73 -32.11 35.51
CA ASP A 219 -9.88 -31.99 36.96
C ASP A 219 -9.22 -30.73 37.56
N ILE A 220 -8.37 -30.05 36.80
CA ILE A 220 -7.54 -28.95 37.29
C ILE A 220 -8.16 -27.61 36.92
N HIS A 221 -8.98 -27.08 37.82
CA HIS A 221 -9.70 -25.82 37.60
C HIS A 221 -8.82 -24.60 37.25
N TRP A 222 -7.59 -24.49 37.77
CA TRP A 222 -6.71 -23.34 37.45
C TRP A 222 -6.19 -23.38 36.00
N VAL A 223 -6.02 -24.58 35.45
CA VAL A 223 -5.59 -24.79 34.06
C VAL A 223 -6.66 -24.28 33.11
N GLN A 224 -7.92 -24.60 33.36
CA GLN A 224 -9.06 -24.13 32.55
C GLN A 224 -9.17 -22.60 32.54
N VAL A 225 -8.97 -21.96 33.70
CA VAL A 225 -9.00 -20.49 33.85
C VAL A 225 -7.80 -19.84 33.15
N ALA A 226 -6.60 -20.41 33.27
CA ALA A 226 -5.42 -19.90 32.59
C ALA A 226 -5.53 -20.06 31.06
N SER A 227 -5.97 -21.23 30.59
CA SER A 227 -6.15 -21.56 29.19
C SER A 227 -7.09 -20.57 28.49
N ARG A 228 -8.29 -20.31 29.06
CA ARG A 228 -9.22 -19.32 28.48
C ARG A 228 -8.64 -17.90 28.49
N PHE A 229 -7.97 -17.49 29.57
CA PHE A 229 -7.32 -16.18 29.64
C PHE A 229 -6.31 -16.00 28.50
N PHE A 230 -5.39 -16.96 28.33
CA PHE A 230 -4.38 -16.89 27.26
C PHE A 230 -5.01 -16.90 25.87
N LEU A 231 -6.05 -17.70 25.63
CA LEU A 231 -6.77 -17.72 24.35
C LEU A 231 -7.34 -16.34 23.97
N LEU A 232 -8.02 -15.65 24.89
CA LEU A 232 -8.62 -14.36 24.58
C LEU A 232 -7.57 -13.24 24.43
N VAL A 233 -6.51 -13.26 25.25
CA VAL A 233 -5.41 -12.28 25.13
C VAL A 233 -4.66 -12.48 23.81
N THR A 234 -4.33 -13.72 23.44
CA THR A 234 -3.61 -14.02 22.19
C THR A 234 -4.44 -13.70 20.96
N ALA A 235 -5.75 -13.99 20.98
CA ALA A 235 -6.68 -13.56 19.93
C ALA A 235 -6.75 -12.03 19.81
N SER A 236 -6.75 -11.31 20.94
CA SER A 236 -6.75 -9.84 20.96
C SER A 236 -5.49 -9.25 20.33
N ILE A 237 -4.32 -9.81 20.65
CA ILE A 237 -3.04 -9.44 20.04
C ILE A 237 -3.05 -9.75 18.54
N MET A 238 -3.47 -10.97 18.16
CA MET A 238 -3.54 -11.40 16.76
C MET A 238 -4.38 -10.44 15.94
N VAL A 239 -5.57 -10.09 16.43
CA VAL A 239 -6.49 -9.16 15.77
C VAL A 239 -5.86 -7.77 15.57
N LEU A 240 -5.18 -7.23 16.59
CA LEU A 240 -4.49 -5.93 16.47
C LEU A 240 -3.35 -5.96 15.47
N VAL A 241 -2.57 -7.04 15.45
CA VAL A 241 -1.49 -7.24 14.48
C VAL A 241 -2.07 -7.34 13.07
N PHE A 242 -3.11 -8.17 12.89
CA PHE A 242 -3.78 -8.32 11.61
C PHE A 242 -4.30 -6.98 11.11
N PHE A 243 -5.00 -6.22 11.92
CA PHE A 243 -5.50 -4.93 11.48
C PHE A 243 -4.38 -3.94 11.14
N SER A 244 -3.31 -3.88 11.95
CA SER A 244 -2.18 -2.96 11.72
C SER A 244 -1.50 -3.18 10.37
N MET A 245 -1.39 -4.43 9.93
CA MET A 245 -0.85 -4.81 8.62
C MET A 245 -1.82 -4.63 7.44
N SER A 246 -3.11 -4.41 7.68
CA SER A 246 -4.08 -4.19 6.60
C SER A 246 -4.27 -2.72 6.26
N VAL A 247 -3.91 -1.84 7.21
CA VAL A 247 -3.84 -0.39 7.01
C VAL A 247 -2.57 0.01 6.23
N SER A 248 -1.51 -0.81 6.24
CA SER A 248 -0.20 -0.47 5.66
C SER A 248 -0.17 -0.32 4.13
N GLN A 249 -1.22 -0.70 3.38
CA GLN A 249 -1.12 -0.73 1.91
C GLN A 249 -2.05 0.15 1.07
N PRO A 250 -3.37 0.30 1.29
CA PRO A 250 -4.13 1.26 0.49
C PRO A 250 -4.19 2.63 1.16
N LEU A 251 -4.33 2.66 2.48
CA LEU A 251 -4.53 3.91 3.21
C LEU A 251 -3.22 4.57 3.57
N LEU A 252 -2.22 3.84 4.08
CA LEU A 252 -0.94 4.48 4.38
C LEU A 252 -0.12 4.80 3.14
N SER A 253 -0.25 4.07 2.02
CA SER A 253 0.33 4.52 0.76
C SER A 253 -0.42 5.73 0.22
N GLN A 254 -1.76 5.80 0.32
CA GLN A 254 -2.52 7.01 -0.05
C GLN A 254 -2.34 8.17 0.93
N ILE A 255 -2.06 7.91 2.21
CA ILE A 255 -1.84 8.92 3.26
C ILE A 255 -0.38 9.34 3.29
N SER A 256 0.58 8.46 2.98
CA SER A 256 2.00 8.81 2.82
C SER A 256 2.28 9.35 1.43
N LEU A 257 1.55 8.92 0.40
CA LEU A 257 1.41 9.66 -0.86
C LEU A 257 0.76 10.96 -0.48
N ARG A 258 -0.50 11.11 -0.06
CA ARG A 258 -1.11 12.43 0.24
C ARG A 258 -0.36 13.36 1.21
N ARG A 259 0.27 12.85 2.27
CA ARG A 259 1.13 13.63 3.19
C ARG A 259 2.46 14.00 2.53
N ARG A 260 2.95 13.17 1.60
CA ARG A 260 3.95 13.56 0.60
C ARG A 260 3.34 14.25 -0.62
N ASP A 261 2.09 14.18 -1.01
CA ASP A 261 1.55 14.86 -2.20
C ASP A 261 1.37 16.35 -1.84
N LEU A 262 1.29 16.65 -0.54
CA LEU A 262 1.52 17.97 0.04
C LEU A 262 2.99 18.46 -0.12
N GLU A 263 3.94 17.58 -0.43
CA GLU A 263 5.38 17.85 -0.64
C GLU A 263 5.91 17.45 -2.04
N PHE A 264 5.18 16.66 -2.83
CA PHE A 264 5.61 15.94 -4.04
C PHE A 264 4.52 16.06 -5.12
N PRO A 265 4.68 16.93 -6.13
CA PRO A 265 3.68 17.17 -7.18
C PRO A 265 3.36 15.99 -8.11
N THR A 266 4.20 14.93 -8.20
CA THR A 266 3.97 13.80 -9.13
C THR A 266 4.32 12.43 -8.54
N MET A 267 3.63 11.37 -9.02
CA MET A 267 3.89 9.96 -8.64
C MET A 267 5.34 9.53 -8.97
N GLY A 268 5.95 10.13 -10.01
CA GLY A 268 7.36 9.90 -10.35
C GLY A 268 8.29 10.34 -9.22
N GLN A 269 8.07 11.52 -8.68
CA GLN A 269 8.82 12.04 -7.55
C GLN A 269 8.62 11.19 -6.28
N ALA A 270 7.40 10.67 -6.06
CA ALA A 270 7.10 9.76 -4.95
C ALA A 270 7.83 8.41 -5.04
N LEU A 271 8.13 7.93 -6.25
CA LEU A 271 8.93 6.72 -6.51
C LEU A 271 10.45 6.97 -6.43
N GLY A 272 10.85 8.19 -6.05
CA GLY A 272 12.24 8.62 -6.00
C GLY A 272 12.86 8.77 -7.39
N ILE A 273 12.04 9.00 -8.42
CA ILE A 273 12.52 9.53 -9.70
C ILE A 273 12.80 11.00 -9.43
N HIS A 274 14.01 11.28 -8.95
CA HIS A 274 14.50 12.64 -9.03
C HIS A 274 14.66 12.97 -10.52
N ASP A 275 14.28 14.18 -10.91
CA ASP A 275 14.87 14.82 -12.08
C ASP A 275 16.38 14.90 -11.77
N THR A 276 17.12 13.81 -11.99
CA THR A 276 18.58 13.83 -11.89
C THR A 276 19.01 14.93 -12.83
N GLY A 277 19.64 15.96 -12.26
CA GLY A 277 20.15 17.15 -12.92
C GLY A 277 21.23 16.83 -13.94
N VAL A 278 20.83 16.15 -15.01
CA VAL A 278 21.64 15.76 -16.17
C VAL A 278 21.13 16.48 -17.42
N PHE A 279 20.32 17.53 -17.25
CA PHE A 279 19.86 18.39 -18.34
C PHE A 279 20.19 19.86 -18.09
N MET A 280 21.47 20.13 -17.85
CA MET A 280 22.07 21.44 -18.18
C MET A 280 22.89 21.37 -19.47
N GLN A 281 22.77 20.26 -20.23
CA GLN A 281 23.61 19.99 -21.41
C GLN A 281 22.84 19.62 -22.68
N ALA A 282 21.50 19.75 -22.69
CA ALA A 282 20.69 19.73 -23.92
C ALA A 282 19.95 21.05 -24.16
N ALA A 283 20.40 22.14 -23.54
CA ALA A 283 19.93 23.51 -23.83
C ALA A 283 20.70 24.14 -25.01
N THR A 284 21.15 23.32 -25.97
CA THR A 284 22.01 23.76 -27.08
C THR A 284 21.39 23.53 -28.46
N GLU A 285 20.15 23.06 -28.54
CA GLU A 285 19.40 23.07 -29.80
C GLU A 285 18.16 23.94 -29.61
N SER A 286 18.11 25.04 -30.35
CA SER A 286 16.89 25.82 -30.53
C SER A 286 15.78 24.86 -30.99
N THR A 287 14.76 24.65 -30.17
CA THR A 287 13.61 23.79 -30.51
C THR A 287 13.00 24.27 -31.83
N ASP A 288 13.21 23.51 -32.90
CA ASP A 288 12.64 23.80 -34.21
C ASP A 288 11.14 23.52 -34.17
N LEU A 289 10.35 24.60 -34.11
CA LEU A 289 8.89 24.56 -33.99
C LEU A 289 8.18 23.94 -35.22
N SER A 290 8.90 23.65 -36.31
CA SER A 290 8.36 22.96 -37.48
C SER A 290 8.34 21.43 -37.36
N GLN A 291 8.91 20.90 -36.27
CA GLN A 291 8.95 19.47 -36.00
C GLN A 291 7.56 18.89 -35.66
N PRO A 292 7.34 17.59 -35.91
CA PRO A 292 6.05 16.96 -35.61
C PRO A 292 5.79 16.95 -34.10
N LEU A 293 4.50 17.01 -33.71
CA LEU A 293 4.08 17.17 -32.30
C LEU A 293 4.74 16.16 -31.34
N ASP A 294 4.93 14.93 -31.76
CA ASP A 294 5.61 13.86 -31.02
C ASP A 294 7.02 14.26 -30.58
N LYS A 295 7.78 14.96 -31.44
CA LYS A 295 9.11 15.46 -31.12
C LYS A 295 9.06 16.71 -30.25
N LEU A 296 8.08 17.59 -30.47
CA LEU A 296 7.87 18.78 -29.63
C LEU A 296 7.46 18.43 -28.20
N LEU A 297 6.64 17.38 -28.01
CA LEU A 297 6.20 16.92 -26.69
C LEU A 297 7.34 16.32 -25.86
N LEU A 298 8.48 15.96 -26.45
CA LEU A 298 9.67 15.56 -25.68
C LEU A 298 10.31 16.75 -24.96
N ASP A 299 10.22 17.95 -25.52
CA ASP A 299 10.65 19.18 -24.87
C ASP A 299 9.73 19.49 -23.67
N LYS A 300 10.31 19.43 -22.47
CA LYS A 300 9.61 19.67 -21.21
C LYS A 300 8.95 21.06 -21.18
N ARG A 301 9.58 22.08 -21.77
CA ARG A 301 9.06 23.46 -21.76
C ARG A 301 7.86 23.60 -22.67
N PHE A 302 7.97 23.09 -23.89
CA PHE A 302 6.85 23.04 -24.82
C PHE A 302 5.68 22.27 -24.21
N ARG A 303 5.96 21.10 -23.62
CA ARG A 303 4.94 20.26 -22.98
C ARG A 303 4.20 20.97 -21.85
N LEU A 304 4.90 21.72 -20.99
CA LEU A 304 4.27 22.50 -19.92
C LEU A 304 3.40 23.65 -20.46
N SER A 305 3.87 24.37 -21.49
CA SER A 305 3.08 25.40 -22.15
C SER A 305 1.81 24.83 -22.81
N PHE A 306 1.97 23.71 -23.51
CA PHE A 306 0.87 23.02 -24.20
C PHE A 306 -0.13 22.41 -23.20
N MET A 307 0.35 21.89 -22.06
CA MET A 307 -0.49 21.42 -20.95
C MET A 307 -1.34 22.55 -20.38
N ALA A 308 -0.75 23.72 -20.09
CA ALA A 308 -1.48 24.87 -19.56
C ALA A 308 -2.57 25.37 -20.52
N PHE A 309 -2.29 25.32 -21.83
CA PHE A 309 -3.30 25.60 -22.86
C PHE A 309 -4.41 24.54 -22.86
N ALA A 310 -4.06 23.25 -22.88
CA ALA A 310 -5.04 22.18 -22.92
C ALA A 310 -5.95 22.15 -21.67
N ASP A 311 -5.39 22.45 -20.49
CA ASP A 311 -6.15 22.63 -19.25
C ASP A 311 -7.16 23.78 -19.37
N SER A 312 -6.77 24.89 -20.02
CA SER A 312 -7.68 26.01 -20.29
C SER A 312 -8.85 25.64 -21.22
N CYS A 313 -8.66 24.62 -22.05
CA CYS A 313 -9.67 24.06 -22.95
C CYS A 313 -10.46 22.89 -22.32
N LEU A 314 -10.22 22.55 -21.05
CA LEU A 314 -10.77 21.36 -20.39
C LEU A 314 -10.46 20.05 -21.13
N ALA A 315 -9.31 19.99 -21.81
CA ALA A 315 -8.83 18.85 -22.60
C ALA A 315 -7.40 18.43 -22.19
N GLY A 316 -7.01 18.77 -20.95
CA GLY A 316 -5.67 18.54 -20.42
C GLY A 316 -5.32 17.07 -20.18
N GLU A 317 -6.32 16.20 -20.04
CA GLU A 317 -6.15 14.80 -19.68
C GLU A 317 -5.18 14.04 -20.60
N SER A 318 -5.18 14.39 -21.89
CA SER A 318 -4.29 13.77 -22.89
C SER A 318 -2.81 14.11 -22.65
N ILE A 319 -2.52 15.34 -22.22
CA ILE A 319 -1.15 15.82 -22.00
C ILE A 319 -0.65 15.35 -20.62
N HIS A 320 -1.51 15.38 -19.60
CA HIS A 320 -1.21 14.83 -18.27
C HIS A 320 -0.90 13.33 -18.33
N PHE A 321 -1.69 12.57 -19.10
CA PHE A 321 -1.41 11.16 -19.37
C PHE A 321 -0.06 10.96 -20.07
N TYR A 322 0.23 11.75 -21.11
CA TYR A 322 1.49 11.66 -21.84
C TYR A 322 2.70 11.91 -20.93
N ASP A 323 2.65 12.94 -20.08
CA ASP A 323 3.74 13.26 -19.15
C ASP A 323 3.99 12.12 -18.15
N GLU A 324 2.93 11.54 -17.57
CA GLU A 324 3.10 10.39 -16.65
C GLU A 324 3.66 9.14 -17.34
N VAL A 325 3.29 8.88 -18.59
CA VAL A 325 3.89 7.77 -19.35
C VAL A 325 5.36 8.07 -19.69
N CYS A 326 5.72 9.33 -19.96
CA CYS A 326 7.13 9.72 -20.07
C CYS A 326 7.88 9.46 -18.76
N GLU A 327 7.32 9.79 -17.60
CA GLU A 327 7.93 9.47 -16.30
C GLU A 327 8.07 7.95 -16.08
N LEU A 328 7.08 7.14 -16.50
CA LEU A 328 7.20 5.68 -16.49
C LEU A 328 8.35 5.19 -17.37
N SER A 329 8.57 5.81 -18.53
CA SER A 329 9.66 5.43 -19.45
C SER A 329 11.05 5.69 -18.87
N LYS A 330 11.19 6.65 -17.94
CA LYS A 330 12.45 6.92 -17.22
C LYS A 330 12.81 5.81 -16.23
N ILE A 331 11.87 4.98 -15.80
CA ILE A 331 12.12 3.89 -14.85
C ILE A 331 12.84 2.74 -15.57
N PRO A 332 14.04 2.32 -15.10
CA PRO A 332 14.80 1.23 -15.71
C PRO A 332 13.98 -0.06 -15.84
N THR A 333 14.16 -0.78 -16.96
CA THR A 333 13.51 -2.08 -17.19
C THR A 333 13.92 -3.15 -16.17
N ALA A 334 15.08 -2.97 -15.53
CA ALA A 334 15.57 -3.81 -14.43
C ALA A 334 14.78 -3.63 -13.12
N ASP A 335 13.98 -2.57 -12.96
CA ASP A 335 13.10 -2.35 -11.81
C ASP A 335 11.62 -2.54 -12.21
N PRO A 336 11.14 -3.78 -12.37
CA PRO A 336 9.77 -4.07 -12.76
C PRO A 336 8.75 -3.64 -11.70
N VAL A 337 9.16 -3.56 -10.43
CA VAL A 337 8.28 -3.24 -9.30
C VAL A 337 7.77 -1.81 -9.40
N LYS A 338 8.68 -0.84 -9.55
CA LYS A 338 8.28 0.57 -9.70
C LYS A 338 7.47 0.79 -10.98
N ARG A 339 7.81 0.11 -12.07
CA ARG A 339 7.07 0.17 -13.34
C ARG A 339 5.63 -0.29 -13.18
N VAL A 340 5.40 -1.43 -12.52
CA VAL A 340 4.04 -1.95 -12.27
C VAL A 340 3.23 -0.98 -11.40
N TYR A 341 3.83 -0.38 -10.37
CA TYR A 341 3.17 0.61 -9.54
C TYR A 341 2.76 1.86 -10.31
N MET A 342 3.66 2.41 -11.11
CA MET A 342 3.40 3.57 -11.95
C MET A 342 2.35 3.25 -13.03
N ALA A 343 2.48 2.12 -13.73
CA ALA A 343 1.51 1.68 -14.73
C ALA A 343 0.11 1.52 -14.13
N ARG A 344 0.00 0.98 -12.92
CA ARG A 344 -1.29 0.86 -12.21
C ARG A 344 -1.89 2.23 -11.87
N HIS A 345 -1.07 3.16 -11.39
CA HIS A 345 -1.52 4.53 -11.10
C HIS A 345 -2.10 5.18 -12.36
N ILE A 346 -1.36 5.10 -13.47
CA ILE A 346 -1.78 5.60 -14.78
C ILE A 346 -3.11 4.94 -15.22
N ILE A 347 -3.24 3.62 -15.06
CA ILE A 347 -4.47 2.91 -15.43
C ILE A 347 -5.66 3.35 -14.58
N GLU A 348 -5.49 3.48 -13.26
CA GLU A 348 -6.56 3.88 -12.35
C GLU A 348 -7.00 5.34 -12.56
N LYS A 349 -6.06 6.23 -12.91
CA LYS A 349 -6.30 7.67 -13.09
C LYS A 349 -6.82 8.06 -14.49
N TYR A 350 -6.36 7.37 -15.55
CA TYR A 350 -6.65 7.75 -16.94
C TYR A 350 -7.38 6.69 -17.77
N ILE A 351 -7.21 5.38 -17.49
CA ILE A 351 -7.67 4.31 -18.39
C ILE A 351 -8.99 3.66 -17.94
N LEU A 352 -9.31 3.65 -16.65
CA LEU A 352 -10.58 3.08 -16.17
C LEU A 352 -11.76 3.97 -16.56
N SER A 353 -12.88 3.34 -16.94
CA SER A 353 -14.12 4.08 -17.22
C SER A 353 -14.66 4.77 -15.97
N GLY A 354 -14.95 6.06 -16.07
CA GLY A 354 -15.35 6.93 -14.96
C GLY A 354 -14.18 7.33 -14.05
N ALA A 355 -12.93 7.24 -14.53
CA ALA A 355 -11.78 7.81 -13.85
C ALA A 355 -11.82 9.36 -13.90
N GLU A 356 -11.14 10.00 -12.96
CA GLU A 356 -11.16 11.47 -12.82
C GLU A 356 -10.59 12.18 -14.05
N MET A 357 -9.53 11.63 -14.64
CA MET A 357 -8.86 12.15 -15.84
C MET A 357 -8.97 11.13 -16.98
N GLU A 358 -10.14 10.53 -17.17
CA GLU A 358 -10.33 9.50 -18.19
C GLU A 358 -9.95 10.01 -19.60
N VAL A 359 -8.98 9.36 -20.25
CA VAL A 359 -8.55 9.73 -21.60
C VAL A 359 -9.47 9.14 -22.67
N ASN A 360 -9.65 9.90 -23.74
CA ASN A 360 -10.46 9.49 -24.89
C ASN A 360 -9.68 8.58 -25.84
N ILE A 361 -9.59 7.29 -25.48
CA ILE A 361 -8.99 6.23 -26.29
C ILE A 361 -10.05 5.20 -26.72
N SER A 362 -9.76 4.50 -27.82
CA SER A 362 -10.61 3.46 -28.37
C SER A 362 -10.84 2.32 -27.38
N HIS A 363 -12.02 1.69 -27.46
CA HIS A 363 -12.34 0.52 -26.62
C HIS A 363 -11.33 -0.62 -26.82
N ARG A 364 -10.81 -0.80 -28.05
CA ARG A 364 -9.80 -1.83 -28.36
C ARG A 364 -8.51 -1.58 -27.57
N THR A 365 -7.96 -0.38 -27.64
CA THR A 365 -6.71 -0.01 -26.96
C THR A 365 -6.87 -0.08 -25.44
N ARG A 366 -8.03 0.34 -24.93
CA ARG A 366 -8.36 0.19 -23.50
C ARG A 366 -8.36 -1.27 -23.06
N GLN A 367 -8.99 -2.16 -23.82
CA GLN A 367 -9.01 -3.58 -23.48
C GLN A 367 -7.64 -4.24 -23.62
N GLU A 368 -6.82 -3.81 -24.57
CA GLU A 368 -5.44 -4.27 -24.72
C GLU A 368 -4.61 -3.98 -23.45
N ILE A 369 -4.71 -2.74 -22.94
CA ILE A 369 -4.03 -2.33 -21.70
C ILE A 369 -4.58 -3.12 -20.50
N LEU A 370 -5.90 -3.24 -20.38
CA LEU A 370 -6.54 -3.89 -19.21
C LEU A 370 -6.34 -5.42 -19.18
N ASN A 371 -6.19 -6.07 -20.33
CA ASN A 371 -6.01 -7.51 -20.45
C ASN A 371 -4.54 -7.93 -20.61
N THR A 372 -3.59 -7.00 -20.51
CA THR A 372 -2.17 -7.32 -20.64
C THR A 372 -1.70 -8.36 -19.61
N LEU A 373 -0.75 -9.19 -20.04
CA LEU A 373 -0.07 -10.15 -19.16
C LEU A 373 1.16 -9.56 -18.47
N ASP A 374 1.67 -8.41 -18.93
CA ASP A 374 2.83 -7.74 -18.33
C ASP A 374 2.62 -6.22 -18.24
N LEU A 375 2.36 -5.75 -17.03
CA LEU A 375 2.23 -4.36 -16.64
C LEU A 375 3.59 -3.64 -16.54
N ALA A 376 4.70 -4.38 -16.50
CA ALA A 376 6.03 -3.79 -16.50
C ALA A 376 6.55 -3.52 -17.93
N HIS A 377 5.81 -3.96 -18.96
CA HIS A 377 6.25 -3.88 -20.35
C HIS A 377 6.55 -2.42 -20.75
N PRO A 378 7.67 -2.14 -21.45
CA PRO A 378 8.03 -0.79 -21.89
C PRO A 378 6.94 -0.15 -22.75
N ASP A 379 6.35 -0.93 -23.65
CA ASP A 379 5.42 -0.44 -24.67
C ASP A 379 3.94 -0.49 -24.26
N LEU A 380 3.65 -0.70 -22.97
CA LEU A 380 2.29 -0.91 -22.46
C LEU A 380 1.28 0.15 -22.92
N PHE A 381 1.72 1.42 -23.03
CA PHE A 381 0.86 2.55 -23.34
C PHE A 381 1.07 3.12 -24.75
N ASN A 382 1.93 2.53 -25.59
CA ASN A 382 2.32 3.12 -26.88
C ASN A 382 1.11 3.31 -27.82
N HIS A 383 0.21 2.33 -27.87
CA HIS A 383 -1.00 2.44 -28.69
C HIS A 383 -1.92 3.57 -28.22
N ALA A 384 -2.09 3.73 -26.90
CA ALA A 384 -2.86 4.84 -26.33
C ALA A 384 -2.21 6.19 -26.61
N ILE A 385 -0.88 6.29 -26.45
CA ILE A 385 -0.14 7.50 -26.82
C ILE A 385 -0.34 7.85 -28.28
N ASN A 386 -0.26 6.89 -29.19
CA ASN A 386 -0.42 7.15 -30.62
C ASN A 386 -1.81 7.68 -30.96
N GLU A 387 -2.87 7.09 -30.37
CA GLU A 387 -4.23 7.59 -30.52
C GLU A 387 -4.39 9.02 -29.97
N LEU A 388 -3.86 9.28 -28.77
CA LEU A 388 -3.96 10.60 -28.14
C LEU A 388 -3.14 11.66 -28.85
N ILE A 389 -1.95 11.33 -29.35
CA ILE A 389 -1.16 12.24 -30.18
C ILE A 389 -1.93 12.61 -31.44
N HIS A 390 -2.60 11.63 -32.08
CA HIS A 390 -3.44 11.91 -33.23
C HIS A 390 -4.63 12.82 -32.87
N LEU A 391 -5.27 12.57 -31.71
CA LEU A 391 -6.37 13.38 -31.21
C LEU A 391 -5.92 14.83 -30.92
N MET A 392 -4.79 15.00 -30.24
CA MET A 392 -4.21 16.32 -29.96
C MET A 392 -3.81 17.05 -31.24
N LYS A 393 -3.20 16.36 -32.22
CA LYS A 393 -2.85 16.92 -33.53
C LYS A 393 -4.07 17.48 -34.26
N THR A 394 -5.18 16.75 -34.23
CA THR A 394 -6.41 17.13 -34.95
C THR A 394 -7.19 18.23 -34.22
N ASN A 395 -7.24 18.19 -32.88
CA ASN A 395 -8.18 19.02 -32.11
C ASN A 395 -7.53 20.20 -31.35
N LEU A 396 -6.24 20.15 -31.01
CA LEU A 396 -5.62 21.12 -30.11
C LEU A 396 -4.45 21.90 -30.73
N VAL A 397 -3.70 21.29 -31.66
CA VAL A 397 -2.44 21.88 -32.16
C VAL A 397 -2.66 23.20 -32.89
N ASN A 398 -3.65 23.27 -33.79
CA ASN A 398 -3.92 24.49 -34.55
C ASN A 398 -4.34 25.64 -33.62
N ASP A 399 -5.21 25.34 -32.66
CA ASP A 399 -5.70 26.31 -31.69
C ASP A 399 -4.56 26.79 -30.78
N TYR A 400 -3.68 25.88 -30.35
CA TYR A 400 -2.49 26.24 -29.58
C TYR A 400 -1.61 27.25 -30.31
N TRP A 401 -1.30 27.03 -31.60
CA TRP A 401 -0.45 27.93 -32.37
C TRP A 401 -1.04 29.33 -32.57
N SER A 402 -2.37 29.47 -32.45
CA SER A 402 -3.07 30.75 -32.47
C SER A 402 -3.26 31.36 -31.07
N SER A 403 -2.98 30.60 -30.01
CA SER A 403 -3.24 30.99 -28.63
C SER A 403 -2.16 31.91 -28.05
N VAL A 404 -2.55 32.63 -26.99
CA VAL A 404 -1.64 33.45 -26.17
C VAL A 404 -0.51 32.62 -25.55
N TYR A 405 -0.75 31.34 -25.26
CA TYR A 405 0.25 30.44 -24.70
C TYR A 405 1.42 30.20 -25.66
N SER A 406 1.14 29.99 -26.95
CA SER A 406 2.21 29.81 -27.94
C SER A 406 3.03 31.09 -28.16
N VAL A 407 2.39 32.26 -28.10
CA VAL A 407 3.08 33.56 -28.21
C VAL A 407 4.03 33.76 -27.02
N ARG A 408 3.55 33.49 -25.80
CA ARG A 408 4.38 33.55 -24.59
C ARG A 408 5.54 32.57 -24.64
N PHE A 409 5.29 31.32 -25.04
CA PHE A 409 6.34 30.31 -25.19
C PHE A 409 7.44 30.74 -26.18
N LYS A 410 7.05 31.32 -27.32
CA LYS A 410 8.00 31.85 -28.32
C LYS A 410 8.80 33.04 -27.78
N GLU A 411 8.15 33.96 -27.06
CA GLU A 411 8.81 35.11 -26.45
C GLU A 411 9.83 34.70 -25.37
N GLU A 412 9.47 33.75 -24.51
CA GLU A 412 10.35 33.20 -23.48
C GLU A 412 11.56 32.48 -24.09
N SER A 413 11.35 31.73 -25.17
CA SER A 413 12.42 31.05 -25.91
C SER A 413 13.42 32.03 -26.54
N LEU A 414 12.93 33.16 -27.06
CA LEU A 414 13.77 34.23 -27.63
C LEU A 414 14.59 34.96 -26.55
N ARG A 415 13.96 35.34 -25.43
CA ARG A 415 14.66 36.02 -24.32
C ARG A 415 15.79 35.19 -23.73
N GLN A 416 15.64 33.87 -23.71
CA GLN A 416 16.67 32.99 -23.18
C GLN A 416 17.86 32.82 -24.14
N SER A 417 17.61 32.78 -25.45
CA SER A 417 18.66 32.84 -26.47
C SER A 417 19.50 34.13 -26.36
N ASP A 418 18.85 35.26 -26.07
CA ASP A 418 19.53 36.54 -25.87
C ASP A 418 20.27 36.63 -24.53
N GLY A 419 19.75 36.02 -23.46
CA GLY A 419 20.43 35.92 -22.16
C GLY A 419 21.76 35.14 -22.23
N TYR A 420 21.78 34.03 -22.98
CA TYR A 420 23.01 33.26 -23.22
C TYR A 420 24.03 34.04 -24.07
N LYS A 421 23.59 34.89 -25.01
CA LYS A 421 24.50 35.79 -25.76
C LYS A 421 25.10 36.88 -24.88
N LEU A 422 24.35 37.39 -23.90
CA LEU A 422 24.84 38.43 -23.00
C LEU A 422 25.82 37.88 -21.96
N GLU A 423 25.58 36.69 -21.41
CA GLU A 423 26.56 36.02 -20.53
C GLU A 423 27.85 35.66 -21.27
N HIS A 424 27.78 35.23 -22.53
CA HIS A 424 28.98 34.92 -23.33
C HIS A 424 29.81 36.17 -23.70
N MET A 425 29.22 37.36 -23.71
CA MET A 425 29.95 38.64 -23.88
C MET A 425 30.64 39.12 -22.59
N VAL A 426 30.18 38.68 -21.41
CA VAL A 426 30.76 39.07 -20.11
C VAL A 426 32.06 38.33 -19.80
N TRP A 427 32.30 37.16 -20.42
CA TRP A 427 33.50 36.35 -20.19
C TRP A 427 34.72 36.68 -21.09
N ASP A 428 34.59 37.63 -22.03
CA ASP A 428 35.69 38.02 -22.94
C ASP A 428 36.50 39.26 -22.50
N PHE A 429 36.37 39.71 -21.24
CA PHE A 429 37.24 40.73 -20.67
C PHE A 429 38.41 40.12 -19.88
N SER A 430 39.60 40.13 -20.49
CA SER A 430 40.88 39.85 -19.82
C SER A 430 41.16 40.86 -18.70
N PRO A 431 41.55 40.44 -17.48
CA PRO A 431 41.84 41.36 -16.40
C PRO A 431 43.27 41.90 -16.53
N ARG A 432 43.41 43.19 -16.86
CA ARG A 432 44.63 43.95 -16.54
C ARG A 432 44.47 44.58 -15.16
N LEU A 433 45.44 44.30 -14.29
CA LEU A 433 45.63 44.87 -12.97
C LEU A 433 45.45 46.40 -12.93
N SER A 434 44.66 46.88 -11.96
CA SER A 434 45.10 47.98 -11.09
C SER A 434 44.30 47.99 -9.79
N SER A 435 45.03 47.76 -8.71
CA SER A 435 44.65 48.01 -7.33
C SER A 435 44.58 49.51 -7.06
N VAL A 436 43.47 50.01 -6.50
CA VAL A 436 43.54 51.10 -5.53
C VAL A 436 42.56 50.79 -4.41
N GLN A 437 43.14 50.49 -3.27
CA GLN A 437 42.49 50.35 -1.98
C GLN A 437 42.53 51.74 -1.33
N CYS A 438 41.38 52.26 -0.91
CA CYS A 438 41.36 53.29 0.12
C CYS A 438 40.24 52.97 1.10
N SER A 439 40.66 53.02 2.35
CA SER A 439 40.08 52.46 3.55
C SER A 439 39.24 53.50 4.29
N ASP A 440 38.60 53.02 5.36
CA ASP A 440 38.08 53.75 6.51
C ASP A 440 36.68 54.34 6.29
N ASP A 441 35.65 53.98 7.06
CA ASP A 441 35.57 54.02 8.53
C ASP A 441 34.27 53.28 9.02
N PRO A 442 33.91 53.19 10.32
CA PRO A 442 34.34 52.21 11.31
C PRO A 442 33.16 51.48 11.99
N PHE A 443 33.05 50.16 11.85
CA PHE A 443 32.42 49.29 12.87
C PHE A 443 33.06 47.90 12.78
N GLN A 444 34.34 47.80 13.16
CA GLN A 444 34.85 46.59 13.83
C GLN A 444 34.37 46.68 15.29
N GLN A 445 34.01 45.60 15.99
CA GLN A 445 34.92 44.51 16.27
C GLN A 445 34.20 43.34 16.99
N GLU A 446 34.43 42.12 16.49
CA GLU A 446 34.69 40.83 17.18
C GLU A 446 33.73 40.35 18.30
N HIS A 447 33.28 39.09 18.32
CA HIS A 447 34.12 37.89 18.28
C HIS A 447 33.43 36.69 17.58
N MET A 448 33.96 36.33 16.41
CA MET A 448 34.06 34.94 15.97
C MET A 448 35.40 34.42 16.48
N ASN A 449 35.41 33.32 17.25
CA ASN A 449 36.62 32.52 17.37
C ASN A 449 36.32 31.07 17.76
N ARG A 450 37.06 30.19 17.07
CA ARG A 450 37.31 28.74 17.29
C ARG A 450 36.25 27.79 16.72
N CYS A 451 36.58 26.85 15.84
CA CYS A 451 37.88 26.28 15.47
C CYS A 451 37.78 25.65 14.09
N ASN A 452 38.74 25.96 13.22
CA ASN A 452 39.28 24.98 12.29
C ASN A 452 40.76 25.32 12.04
N SER A 453 41.64 24.44 12.53
CA SER A 453 43.03 24.34 12.12
C SER A 453 43.45 22.91 12.43
N SER A 454 44.08 22.13 11.56
CA SER A 454 44.68 22.43 10.26
C SER A 454 45.35 21.15 9.76
N ARG A 455 45.48 21.02 8.42
CA ARG A 455 46.69 20.60 7.66
C ARG A 455 47.32 19.22 7.97
N ARG A 456 47.98 18.50 7.07
CA ARG A 456 48.20 18.46 5.61
C ARG A 456 49.12 17.23 5.43
N SER A 457 48.87 16.43 4.39
CA SER A 457 49.84 15.67 3.56
C SER A 457 50.85 14.66 4.16
N ASN A 458 50.75 13.43 3.61
CA ASN A 458 51.79 12.55 3.06
C ASN A 458 52.51 11.49 3.94
N VAL A 459 52.19 10.22 3.62
CA VAL A 459 53.05 9.14 3.07
C VAL A 459 54.28 8.63 3.86
N LEU A 460 54.34 7.28 3.94
CA LEU A 460 55.44 6.31 4.13
C LEU A 460 55.83 5.84 5.56
N ASP A 461 55.47 4.56 5.77
CA ASP A 461 56.31 3.40 6.10
C ASP A 461 56.94 3.15 7.48
N LEU A 462 56.93 1.85 7.79
CA LEU A 462 57.86 1.04 8.60
C LEU A 462 57.77 1.06 10.14
N ASP A 463 57.22 -0.07 10.61
CA ASP A 463 57.92 -1.11 11.39
C ASP A 463 57.91 -1.08 12.94
N SER A 464 57.69 -2.30 13.46
CA SER A 464 58.22 -2.87 14.72
C SER A 464 57.79 -2.29 16.08
N ARG A 465 56.84 -2.95 16.75
CA ARG A 465 57.08 -3.88 17.89
C ARG A 465 55.79 -4.47 18.44
#